data_AF-A0A8C5K2P3-F1
#
_entry.id   AF-A0A8C5K2P3-F1
#
_cell.length_a   1.000
_cell.length_b   1.000
_cell.length_c   1.000
_cell.angle_alpha   90.00
_cell.angle_beta   90.00
_cell.angle_gamma   90.00
#
_symmetry.space_group_name_H-M   'P 1'
#
loop_
_entity.id
_entity.type
_entity.pdbx_description
1 polymer ?
#
loop_
_entity_poly.entity_id
_entity_poly.type
_entity_poly.pdbx_seq_one_letter_code
_entity_poly.pdbx_strand_id
1 'polypeptide(L)' 'EKLGNPLPPQYALELLTVHAWERGCGETYFNTAEGFKTVLQLVMEYQKLCVYWTVYYDFNDQFISDYLYRQLQKT' A
#
# COMPACT_ATOMS: atom_id res chain seq x y z
N GLU A 1 8.31 -4.79 -29.20
CA GLU A 1 7.43 -5.44 -28.22
C GLU A 1 6.36 -4.45 -27.78
N LYS A 2 5.09 -4.86 -27.65
CA LYS A 2 4.07 -3.96 -27.07
C LYS A 2 4.41 -3.82 -25.59
N LEU A 3 4.91 -2.65 -25.19
CA LEU A 3 5.06 -2.31 -23.78
C LEU A 3 3.68 -2.53 -23.14
N GLY A 4 3.59 -3.42 -22.16
CA GLY A 4 2.35 -3.62 -21.40
C GLY A 4 1.90 -2.31 -20.75
N ASN A 5 0.76 -2.34 -20.06
CA ASN A 5 0.28 -1.19 -19.28
C ASN A 5 1.44 -0.57 -18.47
N PRO A 6 1.49 0.77 -18.33
CA PRO A 6 2.55 1.43 -17.59
C PRO A 6 2.64 0.86 -16.18
N LEU A 7 3.86 0.58 -15.74
CA LEU A 7 4.11 0.07 -14.40
C LEU A 7 3.70 1.12 -13.34
N PRO A 8 3.28 0.70 -12.14
CA PRO A 8 3.07 1.61 -11.03
C PRO A 8 4.33 2.43 -10.73
N PRO A 9 4.18 3.65 -10.19
CA PRO A 9 5.32 4.43 -9.72
C PRO A 9 6.13 3.68 -8.66
N GLN A 10 7.44 3.88 -8.61
CA GLN A 10 8.32 3.28 -7.59
C GLN A 10 7.83 3.54 -6.16
N TYR A 11 7.35 4.76 -5.90
CA TYR A 11 6.81 5.16 -4.60
C TYR A 11 5.64 4.29 -4.12
N ALA A 12 4.84 3.73 -5.04
CA ALA A 12 3.76 2.80 -4.67
C ALA A 12 4.32 1.51 -4.07
N LEU A 13 5.45 1.00 -4.59
CA LEU A 13 6.11 -0.20 -4.07
C LEU A 13 6.82 0.07 -2.75
N GLU A 14 7.38 1.26 -2.55
CA GLU A 14 7.94 1.71 -1.27
C GLU A 14 6.87 1.69 -0.18
N LEU A 15 5.70 2.30 -0.44
CA LEU A 15 4.57 2.28 0.48
C LEU A 15 4.03 0.87 0.72
N LEU A 16 3.96 0.03 -0.31
CA LEU A 16 3.53 -1.36 -0.15
C LEU A 16 4.50 -2.17 0.72
N THR A 17 5.80 -1.88 0.64
CA THR A 17 6.83 -2.49 1.48
C THR A 17 6.67 -2.08 2.94
N VAL A 18 6.41 -0.80 3.20
CA VAL A 18 6.08 -0.30 4.55
C VAL A 18 4.84 -1.01 5.09
N HIS A 19 3.78 -1.09 4.28
CA HIS A 19 2.54 -1.79 4.65
C HIS A 19 2.77 -3.27 4.98
N ALA A 20 3.55 -3.98 4.16
CA ALA A 20 3.87 -5.39 4.37
C ALA A 20 4.61 -5.61 5.71
N TRP A 21 5.55 -4.73 6.03
CA TRP A 21 6.29 -4.78 7.29
C TRP A 21 5.41 -4.45 8.50
N GLU A 22 4.60 -3.40 8.43
CA GLU A 22 3.69 -2.98 9.51
C GLU A 22 2.60 -4.01 9.81
N ARG A 23 2.05 -4.70 8.79
CA ARG A 23 0.99 -5.70 8.95
C ARG A 23 1.51 -7.09 9.30
N GLY A 24 2.77 -7.38 8.99
CA GLY A 24 3.41 -8.65 9.26
C GLY A 24 4.06 -8.67 10.64
N CYS A 25 5.32 -8.23 10.68
CA CYS A 25 6.20 -8.41 11.83
C CYS A 25 6.29 -7.14 12.70
N GLY A 26 6.44 -5.97 12.10
CA GLY A 26 6.65 -4.71 12.81
C GLY A 26 7.95 -4.64 13.63
N GLU A 27 8.82 -5.64 13.54
CA GLU A 27 10.09 -5.69 14.29
C GLU A 27 11.25 -5.06 13.52
N THR A 28 12.25 -4.59 14.26
CA THR A 28 13.48 -4.04 13.69
C THR A 28 14.35 -5.09 13.01
N TYR A 29 14.26 -6.35 13.46
CA TYR A 29 15.00 -7.48 12.89
C TYR A 29 14.02 -8.48 12.30
N PHE A 30 14.11 -8.72 11.00
CA PHE A 30 13.28 -9.68 10.31
C PHE A 30 14.04 -10.28 9.14
N ASN A 31 13.57 -11.43 8.65
CA ASN A 31 14.18 -12.07 7.49
C ASN A 31 13.83 -11.30 6.21
N THR A 32 14.84 -10.73 5.55
CA THR A 32 14.64 -9.96 4.31
C THR A 32 14.02 -10.79 3.19
N ALA A 33 14.34 -12.08 3.07
CA ALA A 33 13.77 -12.94 2.04
C ALA A 33 12.26 -13.18 2.27
N GLU A 34 11.86 -13.31 3.52
CA GLU A 34 10.45 -13.40 3.89
C GLU A 34 9.71 -12.09 3.59
N GLY A 35 10.27 -10.95 4.01
CA GLY A 35 9.71 -9.62 3.70
C GLY A 35 9.56 -9.40 2.19
N PHE A 36 10.58 -9.76 1.42
CA PHE A 36 10.55 -9.66 -0.04
C PHE A 36 9.45 -10.54 -0.65
N LYS A 37 9.33 -11.79 -0.20
CA LYS A 37 8.26 -12.70 -0.64
C LYS A 37 6.87 -12.12 -0.34
N THR A 38 6.67 -11.55 0.85
CA THR A 38 5.40 -10.94 1.26
C THR A 38 5.02 -9.77 0.35
N VAL A 39 5.97 -8.89 0.01
CA VAL A 39 5.72 -7.79 -0.92
C VAL A 39 5.31 -8.32 -2.31
N LEU A 40 6.00 -9.34 -2.83
CA LEU A 40 5.62 -9.95 -4.10
C LEU A 40 4.23 -10.59 -4.08
N GLN A 41 3.84 -11.21 -2.97
CA GLN A 41 2.49 -11.75 -2.79
C GLN A 41 1.43 -10.65 -2.83
N LEU A 42 1.66 -9.51 -2.16
CA LEU A 42 0.76 -8.36 -2.23
C LEU A 42 0.64 -7.80 -3.65
N VAL A 43 1.75 -7.73 -4.40
CA VAL A 43 1.74 -7.30 -5.81
C VAL A 43 0.91 -8.25 -6.68
N MET A 44 0.96 -9.56 -6.44
CA MET A 44 0.11 -10.52 -7.15
C MET A 44 -1.38 -10.32 -6.86
N GLU A 45 -1.73 -9.86 -5.66
CA GLU A 45 -3.10 -9.58 -5.24
C GLU A 45 -3.52 -8.11 -5.41
N TYR A 46 -2.87 -7.36 -6.30
CA TYR A 46 -3.03 -5.90 -6.43
C TYR A 46 -4.49 -5.42 -6.56
N GLN A 47 -5.35 -6.23 -7.18
CA GLN A 47 -6.78 -5.90 -7.38
C GLN A 47 -7.58 -5.82 -6.07
N LYS A 48 -7.06 -6.39 -4.98
CA LYS A 48 -7.70 -6.38 -3.65
C LYS A 48 -7.03 -5.37 -2.71
N LEU A 49 -5.98 -4.69 -3.14
CA LEU A 49 -5.24 -3.76 -2.28
C LEU A 49 -6.03 -2.47 -2.08
N CYS A 50 -6.37 -2.19 -0.84
CA CYS A 50 -6.86 -0.89 -0.38
C CYS A 50 -6.04 -0.49 0.85
N VAL A 51 -5.03 0.35 0.64
CA VAL A 51 -4.04 0.71 1.66
C VAL A 51 -4.03 2.22 1.85
N TYR A 52 -4.11 2.65 3.10
CA TYR A 52 -4.00 4.05 3.51
C TYR A 52 -3.52 4.15 4.96
N TRP A 53 -3.02 5.33 5.32
CA TRP A 53 -2.59 5.66 6.69
C TRP A 53 -3.31 6.91 7.16
N THR A 54 -3.37 7.10 8.48
CA THR A 54 -3.96 8.28 9.11
C THR A 54 -2.94 9.00 10.02
N VAL A 55 -1.66 9.01 9.62
CA VAL A 55 -0.57 9.61 10.41
C VAL A 55 -0.58 11.14 10.32
N TYR A 56 -0.89 11.69 9.15
CA TYR A 56 -0.86 13.13 8.87
C TYR A 56 -2.24 13.73 8.60
N TYR A 57 -3.26 12.89 8.55
CA TYR A 57 -4.66 13.24 8.32
C TYR A 57 -5.53 12.14 8.91
N ASP A 58 -6.78 12.44 9.24
CA ASP A 58 -7.72 11.47 9.77
C ASP A 58 -9.15 11.79 9.30
N PHE A 59 -10.14 11.08 9.83
CA PHE A 59 -11.55 11.26 9.49
C PHE A 59 -12.27 12.24 10.43
N ASN A 60 -11.54 12.96 11.31
CA ASN A 60 -12.16 13.86 12.30
C ASN A 60 -12.66 15.16 11.65
N ASP A 61 -11.93 15.68 10.66
CA ASP A 61 -12.40 16.80 9.86
C ASP A 61 -13.37 16.32 8.77
N GLN A 62 -14.55 16.94 8.70
CA GLN A 62 -15.61 16.53 7.76
C GLN A 62 -15.16 16.60 6.29
N PHE A 63 -14.41 17.64 5.93
CA PHE A 63 -13.95 17.83 4.56
C PHE A 63 -12.89 16.78 4.19
N ILE A 64 -11.94 16.52 5.09
CA ILE A 64 -10.93 15.47 4.90
C ILE A 64 -11.59 14.09 4.83
N SER A 65 -12.52 13.79 5.73
CA SER A 65 -13.26 12.54 5.77
C SER A 65 -14.00 12.27 4.45
N ASP A 66 -14.79 13.24 3.97
CA ASP A 66 -15.53 13.15 2.71
C ASP A 66 -14.58 12.95 1.52
N TYR A 67 -13.42 13.61 1.53
CA TYR A 67 -12.40 13.42 0.50
C TYR A 67 -11.81 12.01 0.53
N LEU A 68 -11.44 11.49 1.71
CA LEU A 68 -10.86 10.16 1.87
C LEU A 68 -11.81 9.06 1.39
N TYR A 69 -13.09 9.10 1.77
CA TYR A 69 -14.07 8.12 1.29
C TYR A 69 -14.17 8.08 -0.23
N ARG A 70 -14.16 9.25 -0.89
CA ARG A 70 -14.17 9.32 -2.35
C ARG A 70 -12.90 8.75 -2.99
N GLN A 71 -11.74 8.86 -2.35
CA GLN A 71 -10.51 8.26 -2.87
C GLN A 71 -10.50 6.73 -2.69
N LEU A 72 -10.93 6.24 -1.52
CA LEU A 72 -10.89 4.82 -1.20
C LEU A 72 -11.92 3.98 -1.97
N GLN A 73 -12.96 4.62 -2.52
CA GLN A 73 -13.96 3.97 -3.37
C GLN A 73 -13.59 3.91 -4.85
N LYS A 74 -12.41 4.43 -5.25
CA LYS A 74 -11.94 4.34 -6.64
C LYS A 74 -11.37 2.95 -6.89
N THR A 75 -12.19 2.07 -7.45
CA THR A 75 -11.77 0.80 -8.08
C THR A 75 -11.27 0.99 -9.50
#